data_AF-A0A093YTD9-F1
#
_entry.id   AF-A0A093YTD9-F1
#
_cell.length_a   1.000
_cell.length_b   1.000
_cell.length_c   1.000
_cell.angle_alpha   90.00
_cell.angle_beta   90.00
_cell.angle_gamma   90.00
#
_symmetry.space_group_name_H-M   'P 1'
#
loop_
_entity.id
_entity.type
_entity.pdbx_description
1 polymer ?
#
loop_
_entity_poly.entity_id
_entity_poly.type
_entity_poly.pdbx_seq_one_letter_code
_entity_poly.pdbx_strand_id
1 'polypeptide(L)'
;AGDSAGEFSSADGGLEKYKTEFVDKFAAAVADAPDLTFAIVLEPDSLGNVITNQAIETCATATPIYEEGIAYAISALQFPNVALYVDAAHGGWLGWADNLPLAAAEFSKVLKLAQTFKEGATIRGFATDVSNFNPYIANPRANYTEWSPSYDEQHYALSLAPYLQNASVPHHFIIDVGRSGLQNSRDEWSDWCNVKAGYGERPTTDTGLEIVDSLVWVKPAGESDGACGPEIDGEGAPAAGEWWDLYAQQAVELANPPLAPTWW
;
A
#
# COMPACT_ATOMS: atom_id res chain seq x y z
N ALA A 1 -9.13 -15.07 -2.37
CA ALA A 1 -7.88 -14.91 -1.62
C ALA A 1 -6.88 -15.89 -2.19
N GLY A 2 -5.70 -15.43 -2.59
CA GLY A 2 -4.58 -16.31 -2.93
C GLY A 2 -3.99 -16.93 -1.66
N ASP A 3 -2.96 -17.76 -1.82
CA ASP A 3 -2.17 -18.25 -0.69
C ASP A 3 -1.46 -17.07 0.00
N SER A 4 -1.45 -17.08 1.34
CA SER A 4 -0.71 -16.10 2.15
C SER A 4 0.56 -16.74 2.71
N ALA A 5 1.68 -16.03 2.63
CA ALA A 5 2.95 -16.43 3.22
C ALA A 5 3.14 -15.93 4.67
N GLY A 6 2.08 -15.42 5.32
CA GLY A 6 2.15 -14.89 6.68
C GLY A 6 2.56 -15.97 7.71
N GLU A 7 3.49 -15.63 8.59
CA GLU A 7 4.00 -16.55 9.62
C GLU A 7 3.08 -16.66 10.86
N PHE A 8 2.13 -15.74 11.01
CA PHE A 8 1.17 -15.73 12.13
C PHE A 8 -0.25 -16.04 11.66
N SER A 9 -0.97 -16.80 12.49
CA SER A 9 -2.35 -17.22 12.24
C SER A 9 -3.26 -16.76 13.38
N SER A 10 -4.44 -16.25 13.02
CA SER A 10 -5.50 -15.87 13.97
C SER A 10 -5.90 -17.02 14.91
N ALA A 11 -5.84 -18.26 14.43
CA ALA A 11 -6.21 -19.44 15.22
C ALA A 11 -5.17 -19.79 16.31
N ASP A 12 -3.92 -19.35 16.15
CA ASP A 12 -2.77 -19.77 16.97
C ASP A 12 -2.17 -18.61 17.77
N GLY A 13 -3.04 -17.73 18.27
CA GLY A 13 -2.64 -16.56 19.07
C GLY A 13 -1.86 -15.52 18.26
N GLY A 14 -2.09 -15.45 16.94
CA GLY A 14 -1.31 -14.60 16.02
C GLY A 14 -1.27 -13.13 16.40
N LEU A 15 -2.35 -12.58 16.98
CA LEU A 15 -2.37 -11.18 17.42
C LEU A 15 -1.32 -10.91 18.52
N GLU A 16 -1.23 -11.78 19.53
CA GLU A 16 -0.28 -11.58 20.63
C GLU A 16 1.17 -11.74 20.15
N LYS A 17 1.41 -12.71 19.25
CA LYS A 17 2.72 -12.88 18.61
C LYS A 17 3.09 -11.67 17.74
N TYR A 18 2.14 -11.16 16.96
CA TYR A 18 2.33 -9.95 16.16
C TYR A 18 2.74 -8.76 17.05
N LYS A 19 2.06 -8.55 18.18
CA LYS A 19 2.41 -7.47 19.12
C LYS A 19 3.80 -7.66 19.74
N THR A 20 4.03 -8.81 20.36
CA THR A 20 5.18 -9.02 21.25
C THR A 20 6.43 -9.53 20.55
N GLU A 21 6.28 -10.33 19.49
CA GLU A 21 7.39 -10.93 18.79
C GLU A 21 7.84 -10.13 17.56
N PHE A 22 6.95 -9.30 17.00
CA PHE A 22 7.22 -8.45 15.84
C PHE A 22 7.20 -6.95 16.19
N VAL A 23 6.04 -6.37 16.50
CA VAL A 23 5.89 -4.91 16.68
C VAL A 23 6.80 -4.37 17.77
N ASP A 24 6.82 -4.99 18.95
CA ASP A 24 7.64 -4.53 20.07
C ASP A 24 9.14 -4.56 19.73
N LYS A 25 9.60 -5.60 19.03
CA LYS A 25 11.01 -5.71 18.61
C LYS A 25 11.35 -4.68 17.54
N PHE A 26 10.46 -4.45 16.58
CA PHE A 26 10.65 -3.46 15.54
C PHE A 26 10.67 -2.04 16.12
N ALA A 27 9.72 -1.71 17.01
CA ALA A 27 9.68 -0.43 17.70
C ALA A 27 10.94 -0.19 18.56
N ALA A 28 11.46 -1.23 19.22
CA ALA A 28 12.72 -1.14 19.96
C ALA A 28 13.92 -0.84 19.04
N ALA A 29 13.99 -1.47 17.87
CA ALA A 29 15.03 -1.21 16.88
C ALA A 29 14.96 0.22 16.31
N VAL A 30 13.75 0.71 16.00
CA VAL A 30 13.52 2.09 15.55
C VAL A 30 13.94 3.10 16.63
N ALA A 31 13.63 2.81 17.90
CA ALA A 31 14.01 3.67 19.02
C ALA A 31 15.52 3.76 19.26
N ASP A 32 16.28 2.71 18.91
CA ASP A 32 17.74 2.65 19.07
C ASP A 32 18.50 3.42 17.97
N ALA A 33 17.80 3.91 16.94
CA ALA A 33 18.35 4.70 15.84
C ALA A 33 17.79 6.14 15.81
N PRO A 34 17.99 6.95 16.87
CA PRO A 34 17.42 8.30 16.99
C PRO A 34 18.04 9.32 16.02
N ASP A 35 19.16 8.99 15.37
CA ASP A 35 19.85 9.80 14.38
C ASP A 35 19.31 9.61 12.95
N LEU A 36 18.43 8.63 12.74
CA LEU A 36 17.75 8.38 11.47
C LEU A 36 16.34 8.97 11.48
N THR A 37 15.74 9.09 10.30
CA THR A 37 14.31 9.43 10.12
C THR A 37 13.63 8.31 9.36
N PHE A 38 12.43 7.92 9.77
CA PHE A 38 11.71 6.79 9.21
C PHE A 38 10.38 7.23 8.61
N ALA A 39 10.09 6.74 7.41
CA ALA A 39 8.74 6.68 6.86
C ALA A 39 8.35 5.20 6.79
N ILE A 40 7.26 4.81 7.46
CA ILE A 40 6.89 3.41 7.67
C ILE A 40 5.48 3.20 7.12
N VAL A 41 5.36 2.31 6.14
CA VAL A 41 4.08 1.83 5.61
C VAL A 41 3.58 0.71 6.51
N LEU A 42 2.32 0.78 6.96
CA LEU A 42 1.72 -0.20 7.85
C LEU A 42 0.74 -1.10 7.10
N GLU A 43 1.04 -2.39 7.10
CA GLU A 43 0.18 -3.53 6.74
C GLU A 43 -0.57 -3.37 5.40
N PRO A 44 0.12 -3.44 4.25
CA PRO A 44 -0.53 -3.57 2.95
C PRO A 44 -1.53 -4.73 2.89
N ASP A 45 -2.61 -4.57 2.11
CA ASP A 45 -3.65 -5.60 1.92
C ASP A 45 -4.39 -6.00 3.22
N SER A 46 -4.45 -5.11 4.21
CA SER A 46 -5.18 -5.34 5.46
C SER A 46 -6.56 -4.69 5.47
N LEU A 47 -6.63 -3.37 5.72
CA LEU A 47 -7.89 -2.65 5.94
C LEU A 47 -8.77 -2.58 4.68
N GLY A 48 -8.19 -2.67 3.48
CA GLY A 48 -8.95 -2.86 2.24
C GLY A 48 -9.88 -4.08 2.32
N ASN A 49 -9.39 -5.21 2.85
CA ASN A 49 -10.17 -6.42 3.07
C ASN A 49 -11.23 -6.24 4.17
N VAL A 50 -10.91 -5.49 5.23
CA VAL A 50 -11.86 -5.13 6.30
C VAL A 50 -13.08 -4.41 5.71
N ILE A 51 -12.86 -3.52 4.73
CA ILE A 51 -13.93 -2.70 4.15
C ILE A 51 -14.77 -3.48 3.14
N THR A 52 -14.15 -4.21 2.20
CA THR A 52 -14.89 -4.73 1.04
C THR A 52 -15.12 -6.24 1.05
N ASN A 53 -14.34 -7.00 1.82
CA ASN A 53 -14.27 -8.46 1.68
C ASN A 53 -14.91 -9.22 2.85
N GLN A 54 -15.86 -8.58 3.54
CA GLN A 54 -16.56 -9.16 4.70
C GLN A 54 -17.47 -10.36 4.35
N ALA A 55 -17.76 -10.60 3.06
CA ALA A 55 -18.43 -11.82 2.61
C ALA A 55 -17.51 -13.06 2.66
N ILE A 56 -16.19 -12.88 2.78
CA ILE A 56 -15.21 -13.95 2.92
C ILE A 56 -15.01 -14.22 4.42
N GLU A 57 -15.35 -15.44 4.87
CA GLU A 57 -15.33 -15.81 6.30
C GLU A 57 -13.97 -15.58 6.98
N THR A 58 -12.88 -15.89 6.28
CA THR A 58 -11.52 -15.67 6.80
C THR A 58 -11.23 -14.19 7.00
N CYS A 59 -11.65 -13.32 6.08
CA CYS A 59 -11.51 -11.86 6.22
C CYS A 59 -12.36 -11.34 7.38
N ALA A 60 -13.64 -11.74 7.46
CA ALA A 60 -14.53 -11.33 8.54
C ALA A 60 -14.02 -11.76 9.93
N THR A 61 -13.42 -12.95 10.02
CA THR A 61 -12.80 -13.44 11.25
C THR A 61 -11.52 -12.68 11.62
N ALA A 62 -10.75 -12.26 10.61
CA ALA A 62 -9.51 -11.52 10.80
C ALA A 62 -9.73 -10.02 11.07
N THR A 63 -10.89 -9.44 10.73
CA THR A 63 -11.21 -8.02 10.91
C THR A 63 -10.80 -7.45 12.27
N PRO A 64 -11.28 -7.97 13.43
CA PRO A 64 -10.90 -7.40 14.73
C PRO A 64 -9.41 -7.55 15.03
N ILE A 65 -8.74 -8.56 14.45
CA ILE A 65 -7.31 -8.81 14.63
C ILE A 65 -6.49 -7.79 13.84
N TYR A 66 -6.88 -7.48 12.60
CA TYR A 66 -6.23 -6.42 11.82
C TYR A 66 -6.42 -5.05 12.47
N GLU A 67 -7.64 -4.72 12.86
CA GLU A 67 -7.95 -3.44 13.52
C GLU A 67 -7.10 -3.24 14.78
N GLU A 68 -7.05 -4.25 15.66
CA GLU A 68 -6.30 -4.18 16.91
C GLU A 68 -4.78 -4.23 16.70
N GLY A 69 -4.30 -5.05 15.77
CA GLY A 69 -2.88 -5.16 15.43
C GLY A 69 -2.33 -3.85 14.87
N ILE A 70 -3.00 -3.26 13.89
CA ILE A 70 -2.60 -1.99 13.29
C ILE A 70 -2.70 -0.85 14.31
N ALA A 71 -3.77 -0.81 15.12
CA ALA A 71 -3.89 0.16 16.20
C ALA A 71 -2.74 0.05 17.21
N TYR A 72 -2.33 -1.17 17.55
CA TYR A 72 -1.19 -1.40 18.43
C TYR A 72 0.13 -0.92 17.78
N ALA A 73 0.38 -1.26 16.52
CA ALA A 73 1.56 -0.81 15.78
C ALA A 73 1.66 0.72 15.70
N ILE A 74 0.54 1.40 15.41
CA ILE A 74 0.47 2.87 15.45
C ILE A 74 0.88 3.38 16.83
N SER A 75 0.32 2.81 17.91
CA SER A 75 0.62 3.26 19.28
C SER A 75 2.08 3.04 19.69
N ALA A 76 2.69 1.94 19.26
CA ALA A 76 4.05 1.56 19.62
C ALA A 76 5.11 2.43 18.91
N LEU A 77 4.83 2.88 17.67
CA LEU A 77 5.78 3.60 16.82
C LEU A 77 5.68 5.13 16.91
N GLN A 78 5.09 5.67 18.00
CA GLN A 78 4.99 7.11 18.23
C GLN A 78 6.34 7.70 18.71
N PHE A 79 7.23 7.96 17.76
CA PHE A 79 8.54 8.61 17.93
C PHE A 79 8.64 9.91 17.12
N PRO A 80 9.42 10.91 17.57
CA PRO A 80 9.47 12.22 16.91
C PRO A 80 10.10 12.21 15.51
N ASN A 81 10.90 11.18 15.19
CA ASN A 81 11.59 10.96 13.92
C ASN A 81 10.90 9.92 13.03
N VAL A 82 9.63 9.57 13.31
CA VAL A 82 8.86 8.56 12.57
C VAL A 82 7.59 9.16 11.98
N ALA A 83 7.40 8.96 10.67
CA ALA A 83 6.17 9.23 9.95
C ALA A 83 5.49 7.90 9.57
N LEU A 84 4.28 7.67 10.09
CA LEU A 84 3.51 6.46 9.80
C LEU A 84 2.50 6.71 8.68
N TYR A 85 2.46 5.79 7.72
CA TYR A 85 1.48 5.76 6.63
C TYR A 85 0.73 4.45 6.66
N VAL A 86 -0.56 4.48 6.97
CA VAL A 86 -1.39 3.26 6.95
C VAL A 86 -1.73 2.92 5.50
N ASP A 87 -1.63 1.66 5.11
CA ASP A 87 -2.06 1.26 3.77
C ASP A 87 -3.54 1.56 3.56
N ALA A 88 -3.85 2.18 2.41
CA ALA A 88 -5.20 2.49 1.98
C ALA A 88 -5.50 1.87 0.61
N ALA A 89 -4.93 0.70 0.31
CA ALA A 89 -5.08 0.00 -0.95
C ALA A 89 -4.79 0.92 -2.15
N HIS A 90 -5.73 1.05 -3.10
CA HIS A 90 -5.57 1.85 -4.31
C HIS A 90 -6.92 2.30 -4.88
N GLY A 91 -6.90 3.18 -5.89
CA GLY A 91 -8.10 3.78 -6.48
C GLY A 91 -9.09 2.77 -7.08
N GLY A 92 -8.59 1.63 -7.57
CA GLY A 92 -9.41 0.52 -8.10
C GLY A 92 -10.09 -0.33 -7.04
N TRP A 93 -9.76 -0.12 -5.77
CA TRP A 93 -10.30 -0.89 -4.66
C TRP A 93 -11.16 0.00 -3.75
N LEU A 94 -10.54 0.94 -3.03
CA LEU A 94 -11.24 1.81 -2.08
C LEU A 94 -11.65 3.15 -2.70
N GLY A 95 -11.22 3.42 -3.94
CA GLY A 95 -11.53 4.66 -4.65
C GLY A 95 -12.91 4.71 -5.33
N TRP A 96 -13.68 3.62 -5.31
CA TRP A 96 -15.08 3.64 -5.75
C TRP A 96 -15.92 4.54 -4.83
N ALA A 97 -16.87 5.28 -5.41
CA ALA A 97 -17.61 6.33 -4.69
C ALA A 97 -18.27 5.83 -3.39
N ASP A 98 -18.82 4.62 -3.40
CA ASP A 98 -19.48 4.02 -2.23
C ASP A 98 -18.49 3.53 -1.16
N ASN A 99 -17.23 3.27 -1.53
CA ASN A 99 -16.19 2.80 -0.61
C ASN A 99 -15.48 3.94 0.11
N LEU A 100 -15.41 5.15 -0.47
CA LEU A 100 -14.75 6.31 0.13
C LEU A 100 -15.22 6.66 1.56
N PRO A 101 -16.54 6.79 1.85
CA PRO A 101 -17.00 7.07 3.20
C PRO A 101 -16.76 5.89 4.16
N LEU A 102 -16.79 4.64 3.67
CA LEU A 102 -16.53 3.45 4.48
C LEU A 102 -15.06 3.37 4.88
N ALA A 103 -14.15 3.67 3.95
CA ALA A 103 -12.72 3.72 4.19
C ALA A 103 -12.37 4.75 5.27
N ALA A 104 -12.87 5.98 5.13
CA ALA A 104 -12.62 7.01 6.14
C ALA A 104 -13.17 6.65 7.53
N ALA A 105 -14.33 5.97 7.59
CA ALA A 105 -14.89 5.50 8.85
C ALA A 105 -14.02 4.43 9.51
N GLU A 106 -13.52 3.46 8.73
CA GLU A 106 -12.66 2.39 9.22
C GLU A 106 -11.30 2.93 9.70
N PHE A 107 -10.66 3.81 8.93
CA PHE A 107 -9.41 4.44 9.35
C PHE A 107 -9.59 5.29 10.63
N SER A 108 -10.71 6.02 10.76
CA SER A 108 -11.04 6.75 11.98
C SER A 108 -11.21 5.82 13.19
N LYS A 109 -11.83 4.65 12.98
CA LYS A 109 -12.02 3.63 14.02
C LYS A 109 -10.69 3.06 14.50
N VAL A 110 -9.80 2.65 13.60
CA VAL A 110 -8.47 2.13 13.93
C VAL A 110 -7.63 3.19 14.65
N LEU A 111 -7.66 4.45 14.18
CA LEU A 111 -6.90 5.51 14.83
C LEU A 111 -7.41 5.81 16.25
N LYS A 112 -8.73 5.82 16.46
CA LYS A 112 -9.33 5.94 17.81
C LYS A 112 -8.94 4.77 18.71
N LEU A 113 -8.88 3.55 18.18
CA LEU A 113 -8.41 2.39 18.92
C LEU A 113 -6.94 2.54 19.34
N ALA A 114 -6.08 3.02 18.44
CA ALA A 114 -4.68 3.31 18.75
C ALA A 114 -4.53 4.31 19.91
N GLN A 115 -5.42 5.32 19.95
CA GLN A 115 -5.45 6.32 21.02
C GLN A 115 -5.89 5.76 22.38
N THR A 116 -6.56 4.60 22.41
CA THR A 116 -6.83 3.88 23.66
C THR A 116 -5.59 3.19 24.23
N PHE A 117 -4.63 2.83 23.37
CA PHE A 117 -3.34 2.26 23.79
C PHE A 117 -2.34 3.35 24.17
N LYS A 118 -2.32 4.46 23.43
CA LYS A 118 -1.45 5.61 23.72
C LYS A 118 -2.15 6.92 23.40
N GLU A 119 -2.37 7.75 24.42
CA GLU A 119 -2.97 9.07 24.25
C GLU A 119 -2.18 9.90 23.22
N GLY A 120 -2.90 10.51 22.27
CA GLY A 120 -2.31 11.30 21.21
C GLY A 120 -1.65 10.51 20.09
N ALA A 121 -1.76 9.16 20.07
CA ALA A 121 -1.31 8.36 18.95
C ALA A 121 -1.91 8.88 17.62
N THR A 122 -1.04 9.11 16.65
CA THR A 122 -1.37 9.67 15.34
C THR A 122 -0.59 8.99 14.23
N ILE A 123 -1.00 9.25 13.00
CA ILE A 123 -0.27 8.90 11.79
C ILE A 123 0.09 10.18 11.03
N ARG A 124 0.98 10.09 10.04
CA ARG A 124 1.20 11.16 9.08
C ARG A 124 0.08 11.16 8.02
N GLY A 125 -0.27 9.99 7.52
CA GLY A 125 -1.24 9.84 6.45
C GLY A 125 -1.41 8.40 6.00
N PHE A 126 -1.61 8.20 4.70
CA PHE A 126 -1.86 6.90 4.09
C PHE A 126 -0.87 6.58 2.97
N ALA A 127 -0.62 5.29 2.75
CA ALA A 127 0.09 4.81 1.57
C ALA A 127 -0.93 4.26 0.57
N THR A 128 -0.82 4.60 -0.71
CA THR A 128 -1.68 4.03 -1.76
C THR A 128 -0.86 3.42 -2.88
N ASP A 129 -1.51 2.55 -3.64
CA ASP A 129 -0.97 1.80 -4.79
C ASP A 129 0.17 0.84 -4.47
N VAL A 130 0.40 0.54 -3.18
CA VAL A 130 1.46 -0.36 -2.73
C VAL A 130 1.34 -1.71 -3.46
N SER A 131 2.40 -2.08 -4.18
CA SER A 131 2.43 -3.30 -5.00
C SER A 131 1.38 -3.36 -6.14
N ASN A 132 0.81 -2.24 -6.57
CA ASN A 132 -0.10 -2.19 -7.72
C ASN A 132 0.56 -1.49 -8.93
N PHE A 133 -0.25 -1.02 -9.88
CA PHE A 133 0.18 -0.52 -11.19
C PHE A 133 -0.60 0.72 -11.63
N ASN A 134 -1.37 1.36 -10.75
CA ASN A 134 -2.11 2.54 -11.16
C ASN A 134 -1.12 3.67 -11.43
N PRO A 135 -1.30 4.45 -12.50
CA PRO A 135 -0.52 5.65 -12.67
C PRO A 135 -0.86 6.68 -11.59
N TYR A 136 0.10 7.56 -11.29
CA TYR A 136 -0.21 8.75 -10.50
C TYR A 136 -1.17 9.67 -11.27
N ILE A 137 -0.89 9.93 -12.55
CA ILE A 137 -1.77 10.65 -13.47
C ILE A 137 -2.01 9.78 -14.69
N ALA A 138 -3.27 9.39 -14.94
CA ALA A 138 -3.60 8.56 -16.09
C ALA A 138 -3.60 9.35 -17.40
N ASN A 139 -2.94 8.81 -18.44
CA ASN A 139 -2.95 9.37 -19.78
C ASN A 139 -2.65 8.31 -20.86
N PRO A 140 -3.67 7.80 -21.58
CA PRO A 140 -5.10 8.02 -21.38
C PRO A 140 -5.65 7.20 -20.20
N ARG A 141 -6.82 7.59 -19.69
CA ARG A 141 -7.60 6.82 -18.71
C ARG A 141 -7.92 5.42 -19.26
N ALA A 142 -7.65 4.38 -18.47
CA ALA A 142 -7.98 3.00 -18.84
C ALA A 142 -9.49 2.77 -18.86
N ASN A 143 -9.99 1.99 -19.83
CA ASN A 143 -11.43 1.71 -19.95
C ASN A 143 -11.99 0.96 -18.73
N TYR A 144 -11.23 0.04 -18.13
CA TYR A 144 -11.67 -0.73 -16.95
C TYR A 144 -11.87 0.14 -15.69
N THR A 145 -11.48 1.43 -15.73
CA THR A 145 -11.72 2.38 -14.63
C THR A 145 -13.05 3.11 -14.76
N GLU A 146 -13.87 2.80 -15.78
CA GLU A 146 -15.15 3.47 -16.04
C GLU A 146 -15.98 3.62 -14.75
N TRP A 147 -16.66 4.77 -14.60
CA TRP A 147 -17.48 5.15 -13.44
C TRP A 147 -16.73 5.42 -12.12
N SER A 148 -15.48 4.97 -11.97
CA SER A 148 -14.70 5.34 -10.78
C SER A 148 -14.33 6.83 -10.81
N PRO A 149 -14.53 7.57 -9.71
CA PRO A 149 -13.97 8.91 -9.57
C PRO A 149 -12.46 8.88 -9.34
N SER A 150 -11.91 7.73 -8.97
CA SER A 150 -10.52 7.50 -8.55
C SER A 150 -9.78 6.63 -9.58
N TYR A 151 -9.83 7.04 -10.85
CA TYR A 151 -9.29 6.25 -11.97
C TYR A 151 -7.75 6.28 -12.10
N ASP A 152 -7.10 7.14 -11.32
CA ASP A 152 -5.67 7.17 -11.05
C ASP A 152 -5.45 7.56 -9.58
N GLU A 153 -4.21 7.49 -9.10
CA GLU A 153 -3.93 7.68 -7.68
C GLU A 153 -3.97 9.14 -7.25
N GLN A 154 -3.73 10.08 -8.16
CA GLN A 154 -3.95 11.50 -7.89
C GLN A 154 -5.43 11.76 -7.61
N HIS A 155 -6.32 11.24 -8.45
CA HIS A 155 -7.77 11.35 -8.24
C HIS A 155 -8.22 10.57 -7.01
N TYR A 156 -7.60 9.44 -6.68
CA TYR A 156 -7.93 8.70 -5.47
C TYR A 156 -7.62 9.51 -4.20
N ALA A 157 -6.41 10.08 -4.10
CA ALA A 157 -6.03 10.93 -2.98
C ALA A 157 -6.99 12.13 -2.83
N LEU A 158 -7.33 12.79 -3.94
CA LEU A 158 -8.29 13.90 -3.95
C LEU A 158 -9.73 13.48 -3.60
N SER A 159 -10.14 12.26 -3.97
CA SER A 159 -11.48 11.74 -3.68
C SER A 159 -11.63 11.31 -2.24
N LEU A 160 -10.58 10.74 -1.62
CA LEU A 160 -10.61 10.24 -0.24
C LEU A 160 -10.38 11.34 0.79
N ALA A 161 -9.50 12.32 0.52
CA ALA A 161 -9.11 13.36 1.48
C ALA A 161 -10.29 14.11 2.15
N PRO A 162 -11.37 14.50 1.45
CA PRO A 162 -12.51 15.18 2.08
C PRO A 162 -13.21 14.32 3.14
N TYR A 163 -13.30 13.00 2.92
CA TYR A 163 -13.91 12.07 3.87
C TYR A 163 -13.02 11.89 5.11
N LEU A 164 -11.71 11.78 4.93
CA LEU A 164 -10.73 11.72 6.02
C LEU A 164 -10.75 12.99 6.87
N GLN A 165 -10.76 14.15 6.22
CA GLN A 165 -10.84 15.45 6.89
C GLN A 165 -12.13 15.57 7.71
N ASN A 166 -13.27 15.18 7.15
CA ASN A 166 -14.56 15.18 7.87
C ASN A 166 -14.56 14.19 9.06
N ALA A 167 -13.84 13.08 8.93
CA ALA A 167 -13.63 12.11 10.02
C ALA A 167 -12.56 12.53 11.05
N SER A 168 -11.96 13.72 10.89
CA SER A 168 -10.85 14.24 11.71
C SER A 168 -9.62 13.31 11.74
N VAL A 169 -9.31 12.71 10.60
CA VAL A 169 -8.14 11.84 10.39
C VAL A 169 -7.10 12.60 9.54
N PRO A 170 -5.78 12.42 9.79
CA PRO A 170 -4.75 12.92 8.89
C PRO A 170 -5.00 12.49 7.45
N HIS A 171 -4.71 13.34 6.48
CA HIS A 171 -5.08 13.13 5.06
C HIS A 171 -3.93 13.45 4.11
N HIS A 172 -2.70 13.19 4.56
CA HIS A 172 -1.54 13.15 3.67
C HIS A 172 -1.39 11.77 3.04
N PHE A 173 -0.66 11.70 1.93
CA PHE A 173 -0.47 10.48 1.16
C PHE A 173 0.98 10.32 0.72
N ILE A 174 1.46 9.08 0.70
CA ILE A 174 2.56 8.65 -0.18
C ILE A 174 2.00 7.64 -1.17
N ILE A 175 2.49 7.65 -2.40
CA ILE A 175 1.91 6.86 -3.50
C ILE A 175 3.00 6.03 -4.14
N ASP A 176 2.82 4.71 -4.15
CA ASP A 176 3.72 3.81 -4.86
C ASP A 176 3.57 4.01 -6.37
N VAL A 177 4.69 4.21 -7.05
CA VAL A 177 4.75 4.34 -8.52
C VAL A 177 5.86 3.44 -9.09
N GLY A 178 6.36 2.49 -8.30
CA GLY A 178 7.48 1.62 -8.65
C GLY A 178 7.25 0.78 -9.90
N ARG A 179 5.99 0.50 -10.25
CA ARG A 179 5.61 -0.33 -11.40
C ARG A 179 4.60 0.33 -12.33
N SER A 180 4.43 1.65 -12.23
CA SER A 180 3.35 2.37 -12.89
C SER A 180 3.75 3.09 -14.19
N GLY A 181 4.92 2.77 -14.75
CA GLY A 181 5.44 3.41 -15.96
C GLY A 181 4.71 3.01 -17.24
N LEU A 182 4.33 1.73 -17.34
CA LEU A 182 3.50 1.22 -18.44
C LEU A 182 2.02 1.24 -18.02
N GLN A 183 1.30 2.28 -18.45
CA GLN A 183 -0.14 2.37 -18.22
C GLN A 183 -0.94 1.44 -19.15
N ASN A 184 -2.17 1.12 -18.75
CA ASN A 184 -3.10 0.32 -19.55
C ASN A 184 -2.55 -1.06 -19.95
N SER A 185 -1.74 -1.68 -19.08
CA SER A 185 -1.13 -3.00 -19.27
C SER A 185 -1.96 -4.17 -18.74
N ARG A 186 -3.14 -3.89 -18.18
CA ARG A 186 -4.07 -4.86 -17.59
C ARG A 186 -5.32 -5.03 -18.43
N ASP A 187 -5.89 -6.23 -18.41
CA ASP A 187 -7.21 -6.49 -18.99
C ASP A 187 -8.30 -6.09 -18.00
N GLU A 188 -8.12 -6.41 -16.72
CA GLU A 188 -9.02 -6.04 -15.62
C GLU A 188 -8.29 -5.25 -14.53
N TRP A 189 -8.99 -4.36 -13.81
CA TRP A 189 -8.36 -3.54 -12.77
C TRP A 189 -7.83 -4.39 -11.60
N SER A 190 -8.47 -5.53 -11.35
CA SER A 190 -8.08 -6.50 -10.33
C SER A 190 -6.89 -7.38 -10.71
N ASP A 191 -6.33 -7.26 -11.91
CA ASP A 191 -5.10 -7.96 -12.26
C ASP A 191 -3.93 -7.34 -11.47
N TRP A 192 -3.39 -8.11 -10.53
CA TRP A 192 -2.33 -7.65 -9.62
C TRP A 192 -1.06 -8.52 -9.69
N CYS A 193 -1.16 -9.77 -10.10
CA CYS A 193 -0.02 -10.68 -10.05
C CYS A 193 0.86 -10.56 -11.29
N ASN A 194 2.07 -10.03 -11.11
CA ASN A 194 3.13 -9.97 -12.12
C ASN A 194 2.67 -9.37 -13.46
N VAL A 195 1.80 -8.36 -13.41
CA VAL A 195 1.35 -7.63 -14.59
C VAL A 195 2.57 -7.07 -15.32
N LYS A 196 2.53 -7.08 -16.66
CA LYS A 196 3.55 -6.45 -17.48
C LYS A 196 3.69 -4.97 -17.11
N ALA A 197 4.87 -4.57 -16.64
CA ALA A 197 5.07 -3.26 -16.06
C ALA A 197 6.43 -2.65 -16.41
N GLY A 198 6.51 -1.33 -16.24
CA GLY A 198 7.73 -0.54 -16.33
C GLY A 198 7.92 0.28 -15.07
N TYR A 199 9.16 0.60 -14.69
CA TYR A 199 9.41 1.57 -13.63
C TYR A 199 8.71 2.89 -13.92
N GLY A 200 7.97 3.42 -12.95
CA GLY A 200 7.26 4.68 -13.10
C GLY A 200 8.12 5.92 -12.79
N GLU A 201 7.43 6.99 -12.43
CA GLU A 201 8.04 8.23 -11.94
C GLU A 201 9.01 7.92 -10.78
N ARG A 202 10.13 8.64 -10.71
CA ARG A 202 11.11 8.37 -9.63
C ARG A 202 10.56 8.93 -8.32
N PRO A 203 10.99 8.38 -7.17
CA PRO A 203 10.62 8.96 -5.88
C PRO A 203 10.91 10.47 -5.85
N THR A 204 9.88 11.27 -5.57
CA THR A 204 9.95 12.74 -5.61
C THR A 204 8.87 13.34 -4.72
N THR A 205 9.19 14.49 -4.12
CA THR A 205 8.23 15.34 -3.39
C THR A 205 7.58 16.39 -4.30
N ASP A 206 7.99 16.49 -5.56
CA ASP A 206 7.34 17.36 -6.56
C ASP A 206 6.11 16.64 -7.15
N THR A 207 5.08 16.54 -6.32
CA THR A 207 3.85 15.78 -6.64
C THR A 207 2.78 16.65 -7.29
N GLY A 208 2.88 17.97 -7.16
CA GLY A 208 1.86 18.92 -7.58
C GLY A 208 0.62 18.99 -6.68
N LEU A 209 0.56 18.23 -5.58
CA LEU A 209 -0.52 18.27 -4.59
C LEU A 209 0.04 18.37 -3.15
N GLU A 210 -0.44 19.34 -2.38
CA GLU A 210 -0.01 19.55 -0.97
C GLU A 210 -0.33 18.35 -0.07
N ILE A 211 -1.37 17.58 -0.39
CA ILE A 211 -1.78 16.39 0.36
C ILE A 211 -0.96 15.14 -0.03
N VAL A 212 -0.16 15.18 -1.09
CA VAL A 212 0.70 14.05 -1.47
C VAL A 212 2.14 14.41 -1.14
N ASP A 213 2.65 13.84 -0.04
CA ASP A 213 3.97 14.12 0.50
C ASP A 213 5.08 13.66 -0.44
N SER A 214 4.92 12.49 -1.06
CA SER A 214 5.91 11.95 -2.01
C SER A 214 5.30 10.86 -2.90
N LEU A 215 5.78 10.81 -4.14
CA LEU A 215 5.79 9.56 -4.91
C LEU A 215 6.94 8.70 -4.39
N VAL A 216 6.73 7.41 -4.24
CA VAL A 216 7.70 6.45 -3.66
C VAL A 216 7.69 5.16 -4.46
N TRP A 217 8.72 4.32 -4.28
CA TRP A 217 8.73 2.94 -4.76
C TRP A 217 8.67 2.04 -3.54
N VAL A 218 7.51 1.45 -3.26
CA VAL A 218 7.32 0.57 -2.08
C VAL A 218 7.59 -0.86 -2.47
N LYS A 219 6.92 -1.38 -3.51
CA LYS A 219 7.21 -2.71 -4.07
C LYS A 219 8.44 -2.67 -4.97
N PRO A 220 9.50 -3.45 -4.67
CA PRO A 220 10.64 -3.56 -5.57
C PRO A 220 10.27 -4.31 -6.84
N ALA A 221 10.34 -3.65 -8.00
CA ALA A 221 10.10 -4.31 -9.28
C ALA A 221 11.25 -5.30 -9.56
N GLY A 222 10.90 -6.58 -9.74
CA GLY A 222 11.86 -7.69 -9.84
C GLY A 222 11.69 -8.71 -8.73
N GLU A 223 11.07 -8.36 -7.61
CA GLU A 223 10.59 -9.35 -6.64
C GLU A 223 9.20 -9.84 -7.08
N SER A 224 9.06 -11.13 -7.36
CA SER A 224 7.80 -11.72 -7.83
C SER A 224 6.63 -11.44 -6.87
N ASP A 225 5.43 -11.26 -7.41
CA ASP A 225 4.18 -11.19 -6.63
C ASP A 225 3.67 -12.58 -6.22
N GLY A 226 4.22 -13.64 -6.80
CA GLY A 226 3.78 -15.02 -6.64
C GLY A 226 3.99 -15.84 -7.91
N ALA A 227 3.84 -17.16 -7.83
CA ALA A 227 3.93 -18.05 -9.00
C ALA A 227 2.62 -17.99 -9.84
N CYS A 228 2.31 -16.80 -10.34
CA CYS A 228 1.12 -16.47 -11.12
C CYS A 228 1.43 -15.36 -12.14
N GLY A 229 0.44 -15.03 -12.98
CA GLY A 229 0.58 -14.01 -14.03
C GLY A 229 1.16 -14.58 -15.34
N PRO A 230 1.50 -13.70 -16.30
CA PRO A 230 2.03 -14.11 -17.59
C PRO A 230 3.47 -14.63 -17.48
N GLU A 231 3.86 -15.52 -18.40
CA GLU A 231 5.26 -15.90 -18.60
C GLU A 231 6.03 -14.81 -19.36
N ILE A 232 7.33 -14.69 -19.08
CA ILE A 232 8.26 -13.85 -19.84
C ILE A 232 9.27 -14.79 -20.51
N ASP A 233 9.37 -14.76 -21.84
CA ASP A 233 10.24 -15.64 -22.64
C ASP A 233 10.06 -17.15 -22.36
N GLY A 234 8.83 -17.56 -22.02
CA GLY A 234 8.48 -18.94 -21.69
C GLY A 234 8.87 -19.37 -20.28
N GLU A 235 9.29 -18.43 -19.43
CA GLU A 235 9.57 -18.64 -18.01
C GLU A 235 8.42 -18.09 -17.17
N GLY A 236 7.86 -18.93 -16.29
CA GLY A 236 6.86 -18.53 -15.32
C GLY A 236 7.46 -17.84 -14.10
N ALA A 237 6.65 -17.04 -13.40
CA ALA A 237 7.07 -16.32 -12.22
C ALA A 237 7.52 -17.26 -11.08
N PRO A 238 8.59 -16.91 -10.34
CA PRO A 238 9.00 -17.64 -9.14
C PRO A 238 8.07 -17.34 -7.95
N ALA A 239 8.35 -17.91 -6.78
CA ALA A 239 7.53 -17.68 -5.59
C ALA A 239 7.53 -16.21 -5.15
N ALA A 240 6.51 -15.79 -4.41
CA ALA A 240 6.38 -14.40 -3.97
C ALA A 240 7.63 -13.95 -3.18
N GLY A 241 8.17 -12.78 -3.53
CA GLY A 241 9.39 -12.23 -2.93
C GLY A 241 10.70 -12.78 -3.51
N GLU A 242 10.68 -13.85 -4.30
CA GLU A 242 11.88 -14.32 -5.00
C GLU A 242 12.25 -13.39 -6.16
N TRP A 243 13.55 -13.26 -6.41
CA TRP A 243 14.07 -12.47 -7.52
C TRP A 243 13.69 -13.07 -8.86
N TRP A 244 13.10 -12.26 -9.73
CA TRP A 244 12.75 -12.61 -11.10
C TRP A 244 13.45 -11.68 -12.08
N ASP A 245 14.57 -12.17 -12.60
CA ASP A 245 15.49 -11.40 -13.42
C ASP A 245 14.84 -10.85 -14.71
N LEU A 246 14.04 -11.67 -15.39
CA LEU A 246 13.34 -11.28 -16.61
C LEU A 246 12.33 -10.14 -16.37
N TYR A 247 11.65 -10.15 -15.21
CA TYR A 247 10.73 -9.08 -14.84
C TYR A 247 11.47 -7.79 -14.52
N ALA A 248 12.62 -7.88 -13.83
CA ALA A 248 13.45 -6.71 -13.55
C ALA A 248 13.99 -6.05 -14.83
N GLN A 249 14.46 -6.86 -15.80
CA GLN A 249 14.88 -6.37 -17.12
C GLN A 249 13.73 -5.69 -17.86
N GLN A 250 12.55 -6.32 -17.91
CA GLN A 250 11.36 -5.74 -18.52
C GLN A 250 10.97 -4.40 -17.86
N ALA A 251 11.03 -4.32 -16.53
CA ALA A 251 10.73 -3.09 -15.80
C ALA A 251 11.67 -1.94 -16.19
N VAL A 252 12.95 -2.22 -16.44
CA VAL A 252 13.94 -1.26 -16.94
C VAL A 252 13.63 -0.83 -18.37
N GLU A 253 13.36 -1.78 -19.26
CA GLU A 253 13.08 -1.52 -20.68
C GLU A 253 11.82 -0.68 -20.89
N LEU A 254 10.80 -0.91 -20.06
CA LEU A 254 9.50 -0.25 -20.14
C LEU A 254 9.40 0.97 -19.20
N ALA A 255 10.51 1.38 -18.59
CA ALA A 255 10.53 2.50 -17.66
C ALA A 255 10.02 3.80 -18.33
N ASN A 256 9.14 4.51 -17.62
CA ASN A 256 8.59 5.78 -18.06
C ASN A 256 8.46 6.75 -16.88
N PRO A 257 9.24 7.86 -16.86
CA PRO A 257 10.21 8.28 -17.89
C PRO A 257 11.35 7.26 -18.09
N PRO A 258 12.02 7.19 -19.27
CA PRO A 258 13.15 6.28 -19.47
C PRO A 258 14.27 6.45 -18.44
N LEU A 259 14.89 5.35 -18.02
CA LEU A 259 16.04 5.40 -17.10
C LEU A 259 17.25 6.01 -17.80
N ALA A 260 17.82 7.06 -17.20
CA ALA A 260 19.08 7.62 -17.66
C ALA A 260 20.24 6.67 -17.28
N PRO A 261 21.13 6.32 -18.23
CA PRO A 261 22.28 5.50 -17.90
C PRO A 261 23.26 6.26 -17.00
N THR A 262 23.77 5.59 -15.97
CA THR A 262 24.84 6.13 -15.11
C THR A 262 26.18 5.52 -15.54
N TRP A 263 26.88 6.23 -16.42
CA TRP A 263 28.23 5.83 -16.86
C TRP A 263 29.27 6.28 -15.83
N TRP A 264 30.19 5.39 -15.48
CA TRP A 264 31.33 5.65 -14.59
C TRP A 264 32.65 5.57 -15.37
#